data_AF-A0A920RBZ0-F1
#
_entry.id   AF-A0A920RBZ0-F1
#
_cell.length_a   1.000
_cell.length_b   1.000
_cell.length_c   1.000
_cell.angle_alpha   90.00
_cell.angle_beta   90.00
_cell.angle_gamma   90.00
#
_symmetry.space_group_name_H-M   'P 1'
#
loop_
_entity.id
_entity.type
_entity.pdbx_description
1 polymer ?
#
loop_
_entity_poly.entity_id
_entity_poly.type
_entity_poly.pdbx_seq_one_letter_code
_entity_poly.pdbx_strand_id
1 'polypeptide(L)'
;MMGEVLALNPDLPFVLVSTDSIETREDALEFLIDYNLHEIQSWMFADSFIERLRYSIDPNWYGELPRSYFFDTNHKMILTVAS
;
A
#
# COMPACT_ATOMS: atom_id res chain seq x y z
N MET A 1 4.31 -4.58 12.48
CA MET A 1 4.30 -3.10 12.62
C MET A 1 3.03 -2.43 12.11
N MET A 2 2.68 -2.39 10.82
CA MET A 2 1.46 -1.67 10.38
C MET A 2 0.14 -2.33 10.81
N GLY A 3 0.06 -3.67 10.78
CA GLY A 3 -1.10 -4.40 11.29
C GLY A 3 -1.40 -4.11 12.78
N GLU A 4 -0.37 -3.91 13.59
CA GLU A 4 -0.53 -3.53 15.00
C GLU A 4 -1.04 -2.08 15.15
N VAL A 5 -0.58 -1.15 14.30
CA VAL A 5 -1.08 0.24 14.30
C VAL A 5 -2.58 0.27 13.99
N LEU A 6 -3.03 -0.54 13.04
CA LEU A 6 -4.44 -0.63 12.66
C LEU A 6 -5.29 -1.31 13.73
N ALA A 7 -4.76 -2.35 14.38
CA ALA A 7 -5.41 -2.97 15.53
C ALA A 7 -5.63 -1.98 16.69
N LEU A 8 -4.73 -1.01 16.87
CA LEU A 8 -4.86 0.05 17.88
C LEU A 8 -5.72 1.24 17.42
N ASN A 9 -5.93 1.39 16.11
CA ASN A 9 -6.65 2.52 15.51
C ASN A 9 -7.59 2.04 14.39
N PRO A 10 -8.69 1.32 14.72
CA PRO A 10 -9.55 0.67 13.73
C PRO A 10 -10.24 1.67 12.79
N ASP A 11 -10.44 2.91 13.23
CA ASP A 11 -11.07 3.98 12.43
C ASP A 11 -10.07 4.77 11.57
N LEU A 12 -8.78 4.42 11.60
CA LEU A 12 -7.76 5.11 10.80
C LEU A 12 -7.97 4.82 9.30
N PRO A 13 -8.20 5.83 8.45
CA PRO A 13 -8.29 5.62 7.02
C PRO A 13 -6.96 5.04 6.49
N PHE A 14 -7.03 3.85 5.91
CA PHE A 14 -5.85 3.13 5.48
C PHE A 14 -6.14 2.36 4.19
N VAL A 15 -5.21 2.44 3.24
CA VAL A 15 -5.32 1.79 1.93
C VAL A 15 -3.99 1.11 1.62
N LEU A 16 -4.07 -0.14 1.19
CA LEU A 16 -2.91 -0.88 0.69
C LEU A 16 -2.88 -0.84 -0.83
N VAL A 17 -1.68 -0.73 -1.40
CA VAL A 17 -1.46 -0.82 -2.84
C VAL A 17 -0.32 -1.79 -3.10
N SER A 18 -0.61 -2.96 -3.65
CA SER A 18 0.42 -3.85 -4.18
C SER A 18 0.84 -3.39 -5.57
N THR A 19 2.16 -3.27 -5.76
CA THR A 19 2.77 -2.96 -7.06
C THR A 19 3.37 -4.18 -7.74
N ASP A 20 3.07 -5.38 -7.22
CA ASP A 20 3.52 -6.65 -7.78
C ASP A 20 2.73 -6.98 -9.05
N SER A 21 3.18 -8.01 -9.78
CA SER A 21 2.49 -8.48 -10.98
C SER A 21 1.10 -8.99 -10.63
N ILE A 22 0.08 -8.62 -11.41
CA ILE A 22 -1.30 -9.12 -11.24
C ILE A 22 -1.39 -10.66 -11.29
N GLU A 23 -0.39 -11.32 -11.87
CA GLU A 23 -0.26 -12.78 -11.90
C GLU A 23 -0.10 -13.38 -10.49
N THR A 24 0.44 -12.64 -9.52
CA THR A 24 0.63 -13.08 -8.12
C THR A 24 -0.53 -12.68 -7.21
N ARG A 25 -1.71 -12.44 -7.79
CA ARG A 25 -2.89 -11.98 -7.04
C ARG A 25 -3.32 -12.96 -5.95
N GLU A 26 -3.24 -14.25 -6.19
CA GLU A 26 -3.63 -15.26 -5.18
C GLU A 26 -2.67 -15.22 -3.98
N ASP A 27 -1.35 -15.16 -4.23
CA ASP A 27 -0.33 -15.01 -3.19
C ASP A 27 -0.55 -13.72 -2.35
N ALA A 28 -0.90 -12.61 -3.02
CA ALA A 28 -1.20 -11.35 -2.35
C ALA A 28 -2.45 -11.46 -1.46
N LEU A 29 -3.48 -12.20 -1.88
CA LEU A 29 -4.67 -12.43 -1.08
C LEU A 29 -4.37 -13.31 0.15
N GLU A 30 -3.60 -14.39 -0.01
CA GLU A 30 -3.16 -15.22 1.12
C GLU A 30 -2.36 -14.38 2.13
N PHE A 31 -1.42 -13.56 1.65
CA PHE A 31 -0.67 -12.64 2.52
C PHE A 31 -1.60 -11.71 3.31
N LEU A 32 -2.61 -11.11 2.67
CA LEU A 32 -3.56 -10.26 3.40
C LEU A 32 -4.36 -11.04 4.45
N ILE A 33 -4.70 -12.30 4.21
CA ILE A 33 -5.40 -13.15 5.17
C ILE A 33 -4.49 -13.46 6.37
N ASP A 34 -3.27 -13.92 6.11
CA ASP A 34 -2.30 -14.32 7.14
C ASP A 34 -2.00 -13.20 8.15
N TYR A 35 -2.04 -11.95 7.68
CA TYR A 35 -1.79 -10.77 8.50
C TYR A 35 -3.06 -10.04 8.98
N ASN A 36 -4.25 -10.61 8.79
CA ASN A 36 -5.55 -10.00 9.12
C ASN A 36 -5.78 -8.63 8.46
N LEU A 37 -5.28 -8.45 7.23
CA LEU A 37 -5.43 -7.24 6.42
C LEU A 37 -6.46 -7.38 5.30
N HIS A 38 -7.09 -8.55 5.14
CA HIS A 38 -8.02 -8.85 4.04
C HIS A 38 -9.32 -8.03 4.07
N GLU A 39 -9.70 -7.46 5.22
CA GLU A 39 -10.86 -6.57 5.35
C GLU A 39 -10.53 -5.10 5.01
N ILE A 40 -9.24 -4.79 4.83
CA ILE A 40 -8.79 -3.44 4.50
C ILE A 40 -8.94 -3.21 3.00
N GLN A 41 -9.33 -1.99 2.64
CA GLN A 41 -9.32 -1.58 1.24
C GLN A 41 -7.92 -1.72 0.64
N SER A 42 -7.80 -2.57 -0.38
CA SER A 42 -6.55 -2.83 -1.07
C SER A 42 -6.74 -2.72 -2.59
N TRP A 43 -5.69 -2.25 -3.26
CA TRP A 43 -5.60 -2.18 -4.71
C TRP A 43 -4.35 -2.92 -5.16
N MET A 44 -4.40 -3.44 -6.39
CA MET A 44 -3.26 -4.06 -7.05
C MET A 44 -3.15 -3.49 -8.45
N PHE A 45 -1.93 -3.35 -8.95
CA PHE A 45 -1.73 -2.93 -10.33
C PHE A 45 -2.29 -3.98 -11.29
N ALA A 46 -3.19 -3.56 -12.18
CA ALA A 46 -3.92 -4.44 -13.08
C ALA A 46 -3.35 -4.48 -14.51
N ASP A 47 -2.31 -3.69 -14.80
CA ASP A 47 -1.76 -3.53 -16.14
C ASP A 47 -0.22 -3.45 -16.12
N SER A 48 0.36 -3.73 -17.27
CA SER A 48 1.77 -3.70 -17.64
C SER A 48 2.43 -2.31 -17.56
N PHE A 49 1.68 -1.20 -17.51
CA PHE A 49 2.23 0.16 -17.35
C PHE A 49 2.63 0.50 -15.89
N ILE A 50 3.33 -0.42 -15.24
CA ILE A 50 3.72 -0.38 -13.82
C ILE A 50 4.57 0.86 -13.51
N GLU A 51 5.48 1.26 -14.41
CA GLU A 51 6.34 2.44 -14.21
C GLU A 51 5.54 3.75 -14.16
N ARG A 52 4.54 3.91 -15.04
CA ARG A 52 3.68 5.11 -15.04
C ARG A 52 2.81 5.16 -13.79
N LEU A 53 2.27 4.02 -13.36
CA LEU A 53 1.48 3.93 -12.14
C LEU A 53 2.34 4.24 -10.90
N ARG A 54 3.57 3.70 -10.80
CA ARG A 54 4.51 4.05 -9.73
C ARG A 54 4.85 5.54 -9.72
N TYR A 55 5.18 6.10 -10.89
CA TYR A 55 5.47 7.53 -11.02
C TYR A 55 4.30 8.41 -10.58
N SER A 56 3.06 7.97 -10.82
CA SER A 56 1.86 8.68 -10.37
C SER A 56 1.64 8.66 -8.85
N ILE A 57 2.21 7.67 -8.16
CA ILE A 57 2.20 7.58 -6.68
C ILE A 57 3.29 8.50 -6.12
N ASP A 58 4.53 8.31 -6.55
CA ASP A 58 5.69 9.09 -6.11
C ASP A 58 6.77 9.10 -7.21
N PRO A 59 7.01 10.25 -7.86
CA PRO A 59 8.06 10.40 -8.87
C PRO A 59 9.47 10.09 -8.37
N ASN A 60 9.71 10.15 -7.05
CA ASN A 60 11.01 9.87 -6.42
C ASN A 60 11.10 8.43 -5.89
N TRP A 61 10.15 7.57 -6.26
CA TRP A 61 10.15 6.16 -5.89
C TRP A 61 10.44 5.28 -7.10
N TYR A 62 11.63 4.69 -7.10
CA TYR A 62 12.10 3.80 -8.16
C TYR A 62 11.67 2.33 -7.97
N GLY A 63 10.84 2.02 -6.97
CA GLY A 63 10.36 0.67 -6.69
C GLY A 63 11.32 -0.22 -5.90
N GLU A 64 12.33 0.37 -5.24
CA GLU A 64 13.41 -0.37 -4.55
C GLU A 64 12.94 -1.01 -3.24
N LEU A 65 12.08 -0.33 -2.48
CA LEU A 65 11.50 -0.76 -1.22
C LEU A 65 10.03 -0.35 -1.11
N PRO A 66 9.19 -1.10 -0.37
CA PRO A 66 7.85 -0.67 0.01
C PRO A 66 7.86 0.71 0.69
N ARG A 67 6.84 1.52 0.42
CA ARG A 67 6.69 2.86 1.02
C ARG A 67 5.37 3.02 1.75
N SER A 68 5.42 3.72 2.87
CA SER A 68 4.26 4.23 3.59
C SER A 68 4.19 5.75 3.47
N TYR A 69 3.02 6.26 3.13
CA TYR A 69 2.74 7.69 2.98
C TYR A 69 1.71 8.11 4.01
N PHE A 70 2.03 9.13 4.81
CA PHE A 70 1.12 9.66 5.82
C PHE A 70 0.59 11.01 5.38
N PHE A 71 -0.70 11.22 5.61
CA PHE A 71 -1.42 12.43 5.24
C PHE A 71 -2.03 13.06 6.49
N ASP A 72 -2.05 14.40 6.53
CA ASP A 72 -2.82 15.13 7.54
C ASP A 72 -4.32 15.17 7.18
N THR A 73 -5.11 15.79 8.06
CA THR A 73 -6.56 15.94 7.87
C THR A 73 -6.96 16.81 6.69
N ASN A 74 -6.02 17.58 6.12
CA ASN A 74 -6.22 18.37 4.89
C ASN A 74 -5.76 17.61 3.64
N HIS A 75 -5.45 16.32 3.76
CA HIS A 75 -4.91 15.48 2.70
C HIS A 75 -3.55 15.96 2.17
N LYS A 76 -2.76 16.66 2.99
CA LYS A 76 -1.39 17.01 2.66
C LYS A 76 -0.47 15.88 3.12
N MET A 77 0.37 15.39 2.22
CA MET A 77 1.41 14.42 2.56
C MET A 77 2.41 15.06 3.55
N ILE A 78 2.63 14.40 4.69
CA ILE A 78 3.51 14.89 5.77
C ILE A 78 4.75 14.03 5.98
N LEU A 79 4.72 12.76 5.59
CA LEU A 79 5.84 11.83 5.79
C LEU A 79 5.83 10.70 4.77
N THR A 80 7.02 10.34 4.30
CA THR A 80 7.29 9.14 3.51
C THR A 80 8.30 8.28 4.26
N VAL A 81 7.97 7.00 4.47
CA VAL A 81 8.83 6.03 5.15
C VAL A 81 9.10 4.85 4.21
N ALA A 82 10.36 4.51 3.99
CA ALA A 82 10.76 3.26 3.35
C ALA A 82 10.79 2.15 4.42
N SER A 83 10.22 0.99 4.12
CA SER A 83 10.10 -0.15 5.05
C SER A 83 10.78 -1.40 4.52
#